data_AF-A0A7S4R6T1-F1
#
_entry.id   AF-A0A7S4R6T1-F1
#
_cell.length_a   1.000
_cell.length_b   1.000
_cell.length_c   1.000
_cell.angle_alpha   90.00
_cell.angle_beta   90.00
_cell.angle_gamma   90.00
#
_symmetry.space_group_name_H-M   'P 1'
#
loop_
_entity.id
_entity.type
_entity.pdbx_description
1 polymer ?
#
loop_
_entity_poly.entity_id
_entity_poly.type
_entity_poly.pdbx_seq_one_letter_code
_entity_poly.pdbx_strand_id
1 'polypeptide(L)'
;KEEEHILSQMIEYFGIECAPPPFVLNSTIVNSEMDKQILHKWLSDDGFGGQPQLLYRASRDGWQASQFHSKCDNQGPTVTIVRTTGDYIFGGFCDTPWTSEGEYRSSPKAFLFTLKCHSG
;
A
#
# COMPACT_ATOMS: atom_id res chain seq x y z
N LYS A 1 -24.35 -15.90 -2.69
CA LYS A 1 -25.33 -15.74 -1.58
C LYS A 1 -25.48 -17.00 -0.74
N GLU A 2 -25.99 -18.12 -1.26
CA GLU A 2 -26.12 -19.37 -0.47
C GLU A 2 -24.78 -20.11 -0.32
N GLU A 3 -23.97 -20.16 -1.38
CA GLU A 3 -22.63 -20.77 -1.36
C GLU A 3 -21.65 -20.04 -0.42
N GLU A 4 -21.67 -18.70 -0.41
CA GLU A 4 -20.86 -17.89 0.52
C GLU A 4 -21.28 -18.09 1.97
N HIS A 5 -22.57 -18.33 2.22
CA HIS A 5 -23.09 -18.61 3.56
C HIS A 5 -22.63 -19.99 4.05
N ILE A 6 -22.71 -21.01 3.20
CA ILE A 6 -22.21 -22.36 3.50
C ILE A 6 -20.70 -22.33 3.75
N LEU A 7 -19.94 -21.57 2.96
CA LEU A 7 -18.50 -21.43 3.15
C LEU A 7 -18.16 -20.79 4.51
N SER A 8 -18.90 -19.74 4.90
CA SER A 8 -18.71 -19.08 6.19
C SER A 8 -18.99 -20.00 7.38
N GLN A 9 -20.05 -20.82 7.29
CA GLN A 9 -20.40 -21.81 8.31
C GLN A 9 -19.37 -22.94 8.42
N MET A 10 -18.80 -23.39 7.29
CA MET A 10 -17.75 -24.40 7.30
C MET A 10 -16.45 -23.87 7.91
N ILE A 11 -16.08 -22.61 7.64
CA ILE A 11 -14.89 -21.97 8.24
C ILE A 11 -15.02 -21.90 9.76
N GLU A 12 -16.18 -21.49 10.27
CA GLU A 12 -16.47 -21.43 11.71
C GLU A 12 -16.51 -22.81 12.37
N TYR A 13 -17.14 -23.80 11.71
CA TYR A 13 -17.30 -25.16 12.23
C TYR A 13 -15.98 -25.95 12.31
N PHE A 14 -15.09 -25.78 11.33
CA PHE A 14 -13.82 -26.52 11.30
C PHE A 14 -12.68 -25.82 12.04
N GLY A 15 -12.90 -24.62 12.60
CA GLY A 15 -11.86 -23.86 13.30
C GLY A 15 -10.63 -23.59 12.44
N ILE A 16 -10.80 -23.60 11.12
CA ILE A 16 -9.77 -23.17 10.18
C ILE A 16 -9.83 -21.65 10.24
N GLU A 17 -9.19 -21.06 11.25
CA GLU A 17 -8.73 -19.69 11.11
C GLU A 17 -7.72 -19.70 9.96
N CYS A 18 -8.23 -19.54 8.74
CA CYS A 18 -7.49 -18.93 7.65
C CYS A 18 -7.25 -17.49 8.10
N ALA A 19 -6.41 -17.29 9.12
CA ALA A 19 -5.86 -15.99 9.41
C ALA A 19 -5.31 -15.50 8.07
N PRO A 20 -5.82 -14.38 7.53
CA PRO A 20 -5.36 -13.89 6.24
C PRO A 20 -3.84 -13.79 6.30
N PRO A 21 -3.13 -14.20 5.24
CA PRO A 21 -1.67 -14.20 5.26
C PRO A 21 -1.18 -12.83 5.74
N PRO A 22 -0.20 -12.79 6.66
CA PRO A 22 0.22 -11.55 7.29
C PRO A 22 0.54 -10.52 6.21
N PHE A 23 0.07 -9.29 6.39
CA PHE A 23 0.40 -8.21 5.47
C PHE A 23 1.89 -7.91 5.55
N VAL A 24 2.64 -8.23 4.49
CA VAL A 24 4.09 -8.05 4.44
C VAL A 24 4.39 -6.78 3.68
N LEU A 25 4.75 -5.72 4.40
CA LEU A 25 5.26 -4.49 3.82
C LEU A 25 6.79 -4.43 3.96
N ASN A 26 7.52 -4.55 2.86
CA ASN A 26 8.98 -4.39 2.83
C ASN A 26 9.38 -2.90 2.88
N SER A 27 9.22 -2.31 4.06
CA SER A 27 9.53 -0.91 4.33
C SER A 27 10.63 -0.79 5.38
N THR A 28 11.56 0.13 5.18
CA THR A 28 12.54 0.55 6.19
C THR A 28 12.10 1.82 6.93
N ILE A 29 10.94 2.38 6.55
CA ILE A 29 10.40 3.62 7.15
C ILE A 29 9.11 3.39 7.93
N VAL A 30 8.30 2.40 7.57
CA VAL A 30 7.09 1.98 8.31
C VAL A 30 7.40 0.70 9.07
N ASN A 31 7.76 0.83 10.36
CA ASN A 31 8.16 -0.28 11.21
C ASN A 31 7.07 -0.70 12.21
N SER A 32 6.14 0.20 12.54
CA SER A 32 5.00 -0.06 13.42
C SER A 32 4.04 -1.05 12.78
N GLU A 33 3.72 -2.15 13.46
CA GLU A 33 2.72 -3.10 12.98
C GLU A 33 1.32 -2.46 12.87
N MET A 34 1.02 -1.51 13.76
CA MET A 34 -0.23 -0.74 13.68
C MET A 34 -0.30 0.10 12.41
N ASP A 35 0.82 0.75 12.03
CA ASP A 35 0.88 1.56 10.81
C ASP A 35 0.77 0.68 9.55
N LYS A 36 1.35 -0.52 9.59
CA LYS A 36 1.20 -1.51 8.51
C LYS A 36 -0.25 -1.99 8.38
N GLN A 37 -0.89 -2.31 9.50
CA GLN A 37 -2.28 -2.77 9.53
C GLN A 37 -3.27 -1.69 9.07
N ILE A 38 -3.10 -0.44 9.50
CA ILE A 38 -4.00 0.64 9.06
C ILE A 38 -3.82 0.94 7.57
N LEU A 39 -2.57 0.90 7.07
CA LEU A 39 -2.30 1.06 5.64
C LEU A 39 -2.92 -0.08 4.83
N HIS A 40 -2.78 -1.32 5.29
CA HIS A 40 -3.42 -2.48 4.65
C HIS A 40 -4.94 -2.38 4.63
N LYS A 41 -5.55 -1.91 5.74
CA LYS A 41 -6.98 -1.67 5.82
C LYS A 41 -7.43 -0.64 4.78
N TRP A 42 -6.79 0.54 4.71
CA TRP A 42 -7.16 1.56 3.73
C TRP A 42 -7.07 1.07 2.28
N LEU A 43 -6.04 0.28 1.96
CA LEU A 43 -5.93 -0.34 0.64
C LEU A 43 -7.02 -1.40 0.40
N SER A 44 -7.35 -2.18 1.42
CA SER A 44 -8.36 -3.24 1.34
C SER A 44 -9.78 -2.70 1.15
N ASP A 45 -10.11 -1.59 1.79
CA ASP A 45 -11.44 -0.94 1.70
C ASP A 45 -11.80 -0.59 0.24
N ASP A 46 -10.80 -0.30 -0.61
CA ASP A 46 -10.95 0.02 -2.03
C ASP A 46 -10.70 -1.15 -2.99
N GLY A 47 -10.47 -2.36 -2.46
CA GLY A 47 -10.23 -3.59 -3.24
C GLY A 47 -8.77 -3.86 -3.59
N PHE A 48 -7.82 -3.18 -2.93
CA PHE A 48 -6.37 -3.33 -3.14
C PHE A 48 -5.66 -4.02 -1.97
N GLY A 49 -6.34 -4.92 -1.25
CA GLY A 49 -5.82 -5.63 -0.08
C GLY A 49 -4.76 -6.70 -0.36
N GLY A 50 -4.17 -6.71 -1.56
CA GLY A 50 -3.11 -7.65 -1.96
C GLY A 50 -1.77 -7.38 -1.28
N GLN A 51 -0.82 -8.30 -1.46
CA GLN A 51 0.53 -8.15 -0.92
C GLN A 51 1.34 -7.17 -1.78
N PRO A 52 1.87 -6.08 -1.21
CA PRO A 52 2.60 -5.07 -1.97
C PRO A 52 4.01 -5.57 -2.31
N GLN A 53 4.46 -5.28 -3.53
CA GLN A 53 5.84 -5.49 -3.95
C GLN A 53 6.62 -4.17 -3.88
N LEU A 54 7.83 -4.20 -3.31
CA LEU A 54 8.71 -3.04 -3.30
C LEU A 54 9.31 -2.78 -4.69
N LEU A 55 8.76 -1.78 -5.40
CA LEU A 55 9.24 -1.36 -6.72
C LEU A 55 10.52 -0.50 -6.60
N TYR A 56 10.44 0.57 -5.79
CA TYR A 56 11.48 1.59 -5.68
C TYR A 56 11.71 2.02 -4.22
N ARG A 57 12.96 2.33 -3.87
CA ARG A 57 13.36 2.97 -2.63
C ARG A 57 14.52 3.93 -2.92
N ALA A 58 14.33 5.22 -2.68
CA ALA A 58 15.32 6.24 -3.04
C ALA A 58 16.73 6.00 -2.44
N SER A 59 16.81 5.52 -1.20
CA SER A 59 18.09 5.18 -0.56
C SER A 59 18.81 3.95 -1.15
N ARG A 60 18.11 3.11 -1.92
CA ARG A 60 18.65 1.93 -2.62
C ARG A 60 18.88 2.22 -4.11
N ASP A 61 17.90 2.87 -4.75
CA ASP A 61 17.82 3.00 -6.20
C ASP A 61 18.26 4.40 -6.71
N GLY A 62 18.50 5.34 -5.78
CA GLY A 62 18.86 6.73 -6.05
C GLY A 62 17.65 7.68 -6.03
N TRP A 63 17.91 8.98 -6.00
CA TRP A 63 16.92 10.03 -5.73
C TRP A 63 16.35 10.73 -6.97
N GLN A 64 16.80 10.37 -8.17
CA GLN A 64 16.38 11.05 -9.39
C GLN A 64 14.99 10.56 -9.83
N ALA A 65 14.17 11.46 -10.39
CA ALA A 65 12.86 11.10 -10.94
C ALA A 65 12.96 9.99 -11.99
N SER A 66 14.00 10.00 -12.82
CA SER A 66 14.27 8.95 -13.82
C SER A 66 14.45 7.57 -13.20
N GLN A 67 15.00 7.46 -11.99
CA GLN A 67 15.16 6.18 -11.29
C GLN A 67 13.82 5.66 -10.75
N PHE A 68 12.96 6.56 -10.26
CA PHE A 68 11.58 6.23 -9.91
C PHE A 68 10.82 5.73 -11.15
N HIS A 69 10.78 6.53 -12.23
CA HIS A 69 10.05 6.18 -13.44
C HIS A 69 10.54 4.87 -14.07
N SER A 70 11.85 4.60 -14.07
CA SER A 70 12.40 3.33 -14.57
C SER A 70 11.89 2.07 -13.85
N LYS A 71 11.36 2.22 -12.62
CA LYS A 71 10.90 1.11 -11.77
C LYS A 71 9.39 1.10 -11.52
N CYS A 72 8.75 2.26 -11.56
CA CYS A 72 7.34 2.42 -11.18
C CYS A 72 6.39 2.59 -12.36
N ASP A 73 6.89 3.00 -13.55
CA ASP A 73 6.04 3.18 -14.71
C ASP A 73 5.37 1.87 -15.12
N ASN A 74 4.07 1.96 -15.44
CA ASN A 74 3.23 0.85 -15.91
C ASN A 74 3.13 -0.36 -14.96
N GLN A 75 3.49 -0.22 -13.68
CA GLN A 75 3.44 -1.32 -12.70
C GLN A 75 2.05 -1.55 -12.07
N GLY A 76 1.05 -0.74 -12.42
CA GLY A 76 -0.28 -0.79 -11.82
C GLY A 76 -0.48 0.23 -10.70
N PRO A 77 -1.47 0.01 -9.82
CA PRO A 77 -1.68 0.80 -8.62
C PRO A 77 -0.44 0.85 -7.73
N THR A 78 -0.16 2.00 -7.12
CA THR A 78 1.01 2.16 -6.25
C THR A 78 0.65 2.87 -4.95
N VAL A 79 1.30 2.44 -3.87
CA VAL A 79 1.37 3.19 -2.62
C VAL A 79 2.76 3.82 -2.51
N THR A 80 2.80 5.13 -2.35
CA THR A 80 4.04 5.90 -2.15
C THR A 80 4.12 6.31 -0.69
N ILE A 81 5.26 6.02 -0.06
CA ILE A 81 5.51 6.35 1.34
C ILE A 81 6.77 7.22 1.43
N VAL A 82 6.65 8.37 2.08
CA VAL A 82 7.71 9.36 2.24
C VAL A 82 8.02 9.53 3.72
N ARG A 83 9.31 9.51 4.07
CA ARG A 83 9.82 9.91 5.38
C ARG A 83 10.64 11.19 5.23
N THR A 84 10.29 12.22 5.99
CA THR A 84 11.05 13.48 6.01
C THR A 84 12.25 13.40 6.95
N THR A 85 13.10 14.43 6.93
CA THR A 85 14.19 14.61 7.90
C THR A 85 13.69 14.90 9.32
N GLY A 86 12.45 15.35 9.48
CA GLY A 86 11.79 15.53 10.78
C GLY A 86 11.04 14.28 11.26
N ASP A 87 11.33 13.12 10.68
CA ASP A 87 10.67 11.83 10.96
C ASP A 87 9.15 11.80 10.75
N TYR A 88 8.61 12.72 9.94
CA TYR A 88 7.22 12.64 9.49
C TYR A 88 7.08 11.56 8.43
N ILE A 89 6.02 10.77 8.55
CA ILE A 89 5.70 9.70 7.59
C ILE A 89 4.33 10.02 7.01
N PHE A 90 4.30 10.22 5.70
CA PHE A 90 3.09 10.47 4.94
C PHE A 90 3.21 9.84 3.56
N GLY A 91 2.14 9.89 2.78
CA GLY A 91 2.13 9.30 1.47
C GLY A 91 0.80 9.42 0.77
N GLY A 92 0.67 8.62 -0.27
CA GLY A 92 -0.57 8.50 -1.02
C GLY A 92 -0.64 7.20 -1.79
N PHE A 93 -1.86 6.86 -2.15
CA PHE A 93 -2.16 5.76 -3.05
C PHE A 93 -2.72 6.31 -4.35
N CYS A 94 -2.37 5.67 -5.46
CA CYS A 94 -2.96 5.92 -6.77
C CYS A 94 -3.34 4.57 -7.40
N ASP A 95 -4.59 4.43 -7.84
CA ASP A 95 -5.06 3.27 -8.60
C ASP A 95 -4.68 3.32 -10.08
N THR A 96 -4.25 4.49 -10.57
CA THR A 96 -3.74 4.65 -11.94
C THR A 96 -2.22 4.51 -12.00
N PRO A 97 -1.68 3.75 -12.97
CA PRO A 97 -0.23 3.58 -13.12
C PRO A 97 0.50 4.88 -13.44
N TRP A 98 1.73 5.00 -12.93
CA TRP A 98 2.67 6.04 -13.35
C TRP A 98 3.07 5.86 -14.82
N THR A 99 3.34 6.98 -15.48
CA THR A 99 3.91 7.04 -16.83
C THR A 99 4.85 8.23 -16.96
N SER A 100 5.74 8.18 -17.95
CA SER A 100 6.63 9.28 -18.33
C SER A 100 6.04 10.17 -19.43
N GLU A 101 4.72 10.19 -19.60
CA GLU A 101 4.04 10.97 -20.66
C GLU A 101 3.93 12.48 -20.34
N GLY A 102 4.19 12.87 -19.10
CA GLY A 102 4.15 14.28 -18.69
C GLY A 102 2.73 14.86 -18.55
N GLU A 103 1.71 14.00 -18.45
CA GLU A 103 0.30 14.38 -18.37
C GLU A 103 -0.30 14.06 -17.00
N TYR A 104 -1.35 14.81 -16.64
CA TYR A 104 -2.18 14.47 -15.48
C TYR A 104 -3.13 13.33 -15.84
N ARG A 105 -3.30 12.38 -14.91
CA ARG A 105 -4.24 11.28 -15.05
C ARG A 105 -5.21 11.25 -13.88
N SER A 106 -6.46 10.93 -14.16
CA SER A 106 -7.48 10.75 -13.13
C SER A 106 -7.24 9.43 -12.40
N SER A 107 -7.26 9.46 -11.07
CA SER A 107 -7.12 8.29 -10.19
C SER A 107 -8.29 8.32 -9.19
N PRO A 108 -9.45 7.73 -9.53
CA PRO A 108 -10.69 7.91 -8.77
C PRO A 108 -10.64 7.37 -7.34
N LYS A 109 -9.73 6.44 -7.06
CA LYS A 109 -9.53 5.85 -5.72
C LYS A 109 -8.27 6.38 -5.05
N ALA A 110 -7.68 7.45 -5.57
CA ALA A 110 -6.51 8.05 -4.95
C ALA A 110 -6.86 8.69 -3.60
N PHE A 111 -5.97 8.51 -2.63
CA PHE A 111 -6.06 9.15 -1.33
C PHE A 111 -4.67 9.52 -0.82
N LEU A 112 -4.62 10.53 0.06
CA LEU A 112 -3.43 10.91 0.82
C LEU A 112 -3.57 10.45 2.26
N PHE A 113 -2.44 10.15 2.90
CA PHE A 113 -2.43 9.74 4.30
C PHE A 113 -1.22 10.29 5.04
N THR A 114 -1.34 10.32 6.38
CA THR A 114 -0.23 10.53 7.30
C THR A 114 -0.23 9.40 8.33
N LEU A 115 0.95 8.84 8.61
CA LEU A 115 1.15 7.81 9.64
C LEU A 115 1.84 8.39 10.88
N LYS A 116 2.69 9.41 10.70
CA LYS A 116 3.39 10.07 11.79
C LYS A 116 3.46 11.58 11.56
N CYS A 117 2.78 12.33 12.42
CA CYS A 117 2.86 13.79 12.52
C CYS A 117 3.75 14.23 13.70
N HIS A 118 4.16 15.50 13.72
CA HIS A 118 4.67 16.13 14.94
C HIS A 118 3.50 16.30 15.91
N SER A 119 3.30 15.35 16.79
CA SER A 119 2.69 15.69 18.07
C SER A 119 3.85 16.13 18.95
N GLY A 120 3.86 17.41 19.34
CA GLY A 120 4.69 17.86 20.45
C GLY A 120 4.34 17.14 21.75
#